data_AF-A0A3B9HD04-F1
#
_entry.id   AF-A0A3B9HD04-F1
#
_cell.length_a   1.000
_cell.length_b   1.000
_cell.length_c   1.000
_cell.angle_alpha   90.00
_cell.angle_beta   90.00
_cell.angle_gamma   90.00
#
_symmetry.space_group_name_H-M   'P 1'
#
loop_
_entity.id
_entity.type
_entity.pdbx_description
1 polymer ?
#
loop_
_entity_poly.entity_id
_entity_poly.type
_entity_poly.pdbx_seq_one_letter_code
_entity_poly.pdbx_strand_id
1 'polypeptide(L)'
;MHQTESTMDECRSLARTGSIEGTVVSANFQGAGRGRFQRLWLSPSGENIQASILLRPTITQLPYLNMAAALAASNTATEVTGHHSEIKWPNDVQLAGKKLCGILIESEISG
;
A
#
# COMPACT_ATOMS: atom_id res chain seq x y z
N MET A 1 -2.94 20.70 -1.48
CA MET A 1 -3.18 19.27 -1.16
C MET A 1 -2.70 18.44 -2.34
N HIS A 2 -1.90 17.39 -2.11
CA HIS A 2 -1.32 16.58 -3.19
C HIS A 2 -2.38 15.64 -3.79
N GLN A 3 -2.49 15.60 -5.11
CA GLN A 3 -3.42 14.76 -5.87
C GLN A 3 -2.65 14.04 -6.98
N THR A 4 -3.03 12.80 -7.26
CA THR A 4 -2.42 11.96 -8.31
C THR A 4 -3.48 11.08 -8.97
N GLU A 5 -3.16 10.47 -10.11
CA GLU A 5 -3.95 9.35 -10.63
C GLU A 5 -3.75 8.10 -9.77
N SER A 6 -2.51 7.80 -9.38
CA SER A 6 -2.17 6.65 -8.56
C SER A 6 -0.80 6.83 -7.91
N THR A 7 -0.75 6.74 -6.58
CA THR A 7 0.51 6.71 -5.82
C THR A 7 1.41 5.57 -6.24
N MET A 8 0.84 4.43 -6.68
CA MET A 8 1.59 3.28 -7.18
C MET A 8 2.26 3.58 -8.52
N ASP A 9 1.57 4.28 -9.42
CA ASP A 9 2.14 4.62 -10.73
C ASP A 9 3.24 5.67 -10.61
N GLU A 10 3.05 6.67 -9.75
CA GLU A 10 4.09 7.65 -9.42
C GLU A 10 5.30 6.98 -8.77
N CYS A 11 5.07 6.08 -7.79
CA CYS A 11 6.14 5.33 -7.15
C CYS A 11 6.91 4.47 -8.17
N ARG A 12 6.22 3.83 -9.11
CA ARG A 12 6.84 3.08 -10.21
C ARG A 12 7.67 3.99 -11.13
N SER A 13 7.16 5.17 -11.47
CA SER A 13 7.89 6.16 -12.26
C SER A 13 9.17 6.60 -11.55
N LEU A 14 9.09 6.93 -10.26
CA LEU A 14 10.24 7.27 -9.42
C LEU A 14 11.25 6.13 -9.31
N ALA A 15 10.79 4.88 -9.26
CA ALA A 15 11.69 3.72 -9.26
C ALA A 15 12.49 3.60 -10.55
N ARG A 16 11.86 3.84 -11.70
CA ARG A 16 12.50 3.83 -13.04
C ARG A 16 13.47 4.98 -13.24
N THR A 17 13.24 6.13 -12.60
CA THR A 17 14.16 7.27 -12.63
C THR A 17 15.29 7.19 -11.59
N GLY A 18 15.38 6.08 -10.84
CA GLY A 18 16.51 5.81 -9.94
C GLY A 18 16.31 6.28 -8.49
N SER A 19 15.08 6.55 -8.06
CA SER A 19 14.80 6.91 -6.66
C SER A 19 15.23 5.80 -5.70
N ILE A 20 15.65 6.21 -4.50
CA ILE A 20 16.20 5.31 -3.49
C ILE A 20 15.12 4.46 -2.81
N GLU A 21 15.54 3.30 -2.28
CA GLU A 21 14.70 2.48 -1.40
C GLU A 21 14.19 3.30 -0.19
N GLY A 22 12.96 3.04 0.22
CA GLY A 22 12.28 3.76 1.29
C GLY A 22 11.59 5.05 0.83
N THR A 23 11.67 5.41 -0.46
CA THR A 23 10.89 6.53 -1.02
C THR A 23 9.39 6.27 -0.81
N VAL A 24 8.68 7.23 -0.23
CA VAL A 24 7.24 7.18 0.01
C VAL A 24 6.54 8.20 -0.90
N VAL A 25 5.55 7.72 -1.64
CA VAL A 25 4.61 8.58 -2.38
C VAL A 25 3.28 8.53 -1.67
N SER A 26 2.72 9.68 -1.31
CA SER A 26 1.41 9.78 -0.67
C SER A 26 0.54 10.83 -1.34
N ALA A 27 -0.77 10.63 -1.37
CA ALA A 27 -1.71 11.61 -1.92
C ALA A 27 -2.98 11.72 -1.08
N ASN A 28 -3.59 12.90 -1.07
CA ASN A 28 -4.89 13.10 -0.44
C ASN A 28 -6.03 12.54 -1.30
N PHE A 29 -5.81 12.47 -2.62
CA PHE A 29 -6.78 11.95 -3.60
C PHE A 29 -6.06 11.16 -4.69
N GLN A 30 -6.69 10.05 -5.11
CA GLN A 30 -6.28 9.23 -6.25
C GLN A 30 -7.41 9.17 -7.27
N GLY A 31 -7.21 9.71 -8.47
CA GLY A 31 -8.20 9.69 -9.57
C GLY A 31 -8.44 8.30 -10.17
N ALA A 32 -7.39 7.48 -10.17
CA ALA A 32 -7.36 6.14 -10.73
C ALA A 32 -6.76 5.13 -9.73
N GLY A 33 -7.09 5.27 -8.44
CA GLY A 33 -6.66 4.34 -7.38
C GLY A 33 -7.13 2.90 -7.65
N ARG A 34 -6.26 1.91 -7.38
CA ARG A 34 -6.53 0.51 -7.75
C ARG A 34 -6.17 -0.46 -6.63
N GLY A 35 -6.97 -1.50 -6.52
CA GLY A 35 -6.65 -2.71 -5.77
C GLY A 35 -6.23 -3.86 -6.69
N ARG A 36 -6.14 -5.06 -6.11
CA ARG A 36 -5.85 -6.29 -6.86
C ARG A 36 -6.87 -6.52 -7.97
N PHE A 37 -6.41 -7.15 -9.06
CA PHE A 37 -7.22 -7.46 -10.24
C PHE A 37 -7.88 -6.23 -10.86
N GLN A 38 -7.20 -5.07 -10.80
CA GLN A 38 -7.66 -3.79 -11.36
C GLN A 38 -9.01 -3.32 -10.79
N ARG A 39 -9.40 -3.80 -9.60
CA ARG A 39 -10.61 -3.31 -8.92
C ARG A 39 -10.40 -1.86 -8.51
N LEU A 40 -11.40 -1.03 -8.77
CA LEU A 40 -11.36 0.38 -8.40
C LEU A 40 -11.21 0.53 -6.88
N TRP A 41 -10.26 1.35 -6.46
CA TRP A 41 -10.09 1.76 -5.07
C TRP A 41 -10.60 3.19 -4.90
N LEU A 42 -11.77 3.34 -4.30
CA LEU A 42 -12.39 4.63 -4.04
C LEU A 42 -11.98 5.15 -2.68
N SER A 43 -11.50 6.38 -2.65
CA SER A 43 -11.18 7.12 -1.44
C SER A 43 -11.66 8.56 -1.55
N PRO A 44 -12.51 9.05 -0.63
CA PRO A 44 -12.75 10.47 -0.51
C PRO A 44 -11.43 11.22 -0.24
N SER A 45 -11.37 12.47 -0.69
CA SER A 45 -10.16 13.29 -0.55
C SER A 45 -9.89 13.62 0.92
N GLY A 46 -8.69 13.27 1.39
CA GLY A 46 -8.24 13.60 2.76
C GLY A 46 -8.81 12.72 3.87
N GLU A 47 -9.64 11.72 3.54
CA GLU A 47 -10.21 10.81 4.55
C GLU A 47 -9.36 9.56 4.80
N ASN A 48 -8.54 9.16 3.83
CA ASN A 48 -7.68 7.97 3.94
C ASN A 48 -6.20 8.31 3.76
N ILE A 49 -5.35 7.53 4.42
CA ILE A 49 -3.93 7.47 4.10
C ILE A 49 -3.77 6.62 2.84
N GLN A 50 -3.32 7.25 1.76
CA GLN A 50 -3.04 6.59 0.49
C GLN A 50 -1.55 6.76 0.19
N ALA A 51 -0.81 5.66 0.26
CA ALA A 51 0.63 5.69 0.09
C ALA A 51 1.15 4.45 -0.64
N SER A 52 2.25 4.64 -1.36
CA SER A 52 3.07 3.60 -1.98
C SER A 52 4.52 3.77 -1.52
N ILE A 53 5.18 2.65 -1.20
CA ILE A 53 6.56 2.63 -0.70
C ILE A 53 7.42 1.88 -1.70
N LEU A 54 8.52 2.49 -2.12
CA LEU A 54 9.51 1.88 -2.99
C LEU A 54 10.43 0.99 -2.17
N LEU A 55 10.49 -0.30 -2.50
CA LEU A 55 11.41 -1.27 -1.91
C LEU A 55 12.31 -1.87 -2.99
N ARG A 56 13.53 -2.30 -2.61
CA ARG A 56 14.48 -2.99 -3.51
C ARG A 56 14.84 -4.38 -2.95
N PRO A 57 13.85 -5.28 -2.81
CA PRO A 57 14.06 -6.60 -2.23
C PRO A 57 14.92 -7.49 -3.14
N THR A 58 15.63 -8.43 -2.52
CA THR A 58 16.16 -9.61 -3.22
C THR A 58 15.02 -10.51 -3.69
N ILE A 59 15.27 -11.36 -4.69
CA ILE A 59 14.29 -12.34 -5.20
C ILE A 59 13.76 -13.23 -4.07
N THR A 60 14.62 -13.60 -3.12
CA THR A 60 14.24 -14.42 -1.96
C THR A 60 13.34 -13.70 -0.96
N GLN A 61 13.34 -12.37 -0.95
CA GLN A 61 12.49 -11.56 -0.06
C GLN A 61 11.10 -11.29 -0.65
N LEU A 62 10.96 -11.26 -1.98
CA LEU A 62 9.71 -10.94 -2.69
C LEU A 62 8.47 -11.69 -2.15
N PRO A 63 8.51 -13.02 -1.90
CA PRO A 63 7.34 -13.76 -1.43
C PRO A 63 6.82 -13.29 -0.06
N TYR A 64 7.67 -12.68 0.77
CA TYR A 64 7.34 -12.29 2.13
C TYR A 64 6.81 -10.86 2.26
N LEU A 65 6.99 -10.01 1.23
CA LEU A 65 6.65 -8.59 1.33
C LEU A 65 5.17 -8.33 1.62
N ASN A 66 4.28 -9.08 0.96
CA ASN A 66 2.84 -8.91 1.19
C ASN A 66 2.46 -9.30 2.64
N MET A 67 3.09 -10.36 3.18
CA MET A 67 2.87 -10.78 4.56
C MET A 67 3.43 -9.77 5.56
N ALA A 68 4.65 -9.26 5.31
CA ALA A 68 5.26 -8.22 6.14
C ALA A 68 4.42 -6.94 6.16
N ALA A 69 3.92 -6.50 5.00
CA ALA A 69 3.05 -5.33 4.90
C ALA A 69 1.72 -5.53 5.65
N ALA A 70 1.11 -6.71 5.56
CA ALA A 70 -0.14 -7.03 6.27
C ALA A 70 0.04 -7.02 7.79
N LEU A 71 1.13 -7.61 8.28
CA LEU A 71 1.48 -7.59 9.70
C LEU A 71 1.77 -6.18 10.19
N ALA A 72 2.55 -5.40 9.44
CA ALA A 72 2.85 -4.01 9.79
C ALA A 72 1.57 -3.17 9.89
N ALA A 73 0.70 -3.23 8.87
CA ALA A 73 -0.55 -2.49 8.85
C ALA A 73 -1.51 -2.90 9.99
N SER A 74 -1.61 -4.20 10.29
CA SER A 74 -2.42 -4.69 11.40
C SER A 74 -1.87 -4.23 12.76
N ASN A 75 -0.56 -4.35 12.98
CA ASN A 75 0.06 -3.91 14.23
C ASN A 75 -0.15 -2.40 14.44
N THR A 76 0.09 -1.59 13.41
CA THR A 76 -0.13 -0.14 13.47
C THR A 76 -1.61 0.20 13.69
N ALA A 77 -2.55 -0.49 13.04
CA ALA A 77 -3.98 -0.27 13.26
C ALA A 77 -4.38 -0.57 14.71
N THR A 78 -3.87 -1.66 15.27
CA THR A 78 -4.13 -2.01 16.68
C THR A 78 -3.55 -0.98 17.64
N GLU A 79 -2.31 -0.54 17.41
CA GLU A 79 -1.63 0.45 18.23
C GLU A 79 -2.34 1.82 18.21
N VAL A 80 -2.68 2.31 17.01
CA VAL A 80 -3.28 3.65 16.84
C VAL A 80 -4.73 3.70 17.32
N THR A 81 -5.51 2.63 17.10
CA THR A 81 -6.95 2.62 17.44
C THR A 81 -7.23 2.09 18.83
N GLY A 82 -6.30 1.36 19.45
CA GLY A 82 -6.54 0.64 20.71
C GLY A 82 -7.48 -0.57 20.57
N HIS A 83 -7.87 -0.93 19.35
CA HIS A 83 -8.76 -2.05 19.07
C HIS A 83 -8.02 -3.15 18.30
N HIS A 84 -8.27 -4.42 18.66
CA HIS A 84 -7.64 -5.54 17.97
C HIS A 84 -8.06 -5.60 16.50
N SER A 85 -7.12 -5.40 15.59
CA SER A 85 -7.33 -5.62 14.16
C SER A 85 -6.94 -7.03 13.74
N GLU A 86 -7.60 -7.53 12.71
CA GLU A 86 -7.35 -8.84 12.14
C GLU A 86 -6.85 -8.72 10.69
N ILE A 87 -6.07 -9.71 10.25
CA ILE A 87 -5.66 -9.82 8.86
C ILE A 87 -6.60 -10.77 8.14
N LYS A 88 -7.35 -10.24 7.17
CA LYS A 88 -8.05 -11.04 6.18
C LYS A 88 -7.06 -11.39 5.07
N TRP A 89 -6.45 -12.55 5.20
CA TRP A 89 -5.44 -13.01 4.27
C TRP A 89 -5.96 -13.05 2.81
N PRO A 90 -5.12 -12.69 1.83
CA PRO A 90 -3.70 -12.40 2.01
C PRO A 90 -3.33 -10.93 2.24
N ASN A 91 -4.24 -9.97 2.05
CA ASN A 91 -3.83 -8.57 1.79
C ASN A 91 -4.78 -7.49 2.32
N ASP A 92 -5.74 -7.84 3.17
CA ASP A 92 -6.67 -6.88 3.76
C ASP A 92 -6.52 -6.89 5.29
N VAL A 93 -6.58 -5.71 5.92
CA VAL A 93 -6.70 -5.57 7.38
C VAL A 93 -8.13 -5.15 7.69
N GLN A 94 -8.71 -5.73 8.73
CA GLN A 94 -10.08 -5.47 9.16
C GLN A 94 -10.16 -5.13 10.65
N LEU A 95 -11.16 -4.32 10.99
CA LEU A 95 -11.53 -4.00 12.36
C LEU A 95 -13.01 -4.32 12.56
N ALA A 96 -13.32 -5.14 13.56
CA ALA A 96 -14.69 -5.63 13.80
C ALA A 96 -15.37 -6.20 12.53
N GLY A 97 -14.62 -7.01 11.75
CA GLY A 97 -15.09 -7.64 10.51
C GLY A 97 -15.28 -6.68 9.31
N LYS A 98 -14.96 -5.39 9.45
CA LYS A 98 -15.03 -4.41 8.36
C LYS A 98 -13.65 -4.08 7.84
N LYS A 99 -13.51 -3.97 6.52
CA LYS A 99 -12.23 -3.63 5.89
C LYS A 99 -11.76 -2.24 6.32
N LEU A 100 -10.54 -2.18 6.84
CA LEU A 100 -9.86 -0.96 7.29
C LEU A 100 -8.77 -0.54 6.30
N CYS A 101 -7.96 -1.50 5.83
CA CYS A 101 -6.85 -1.24 4.91
C CYS A 101 -6.82 -2.32 3.83
N GLY A 102 -6.45 -1.93 2.61
CA GLY A 102 -6.11 -2.85 1.52
C GLY A 102 -4.66 -2.65 1.14
N ILE A 103 -3.95 -3.76 0.93
CA ILE A 103 -2.54 -3.78 0.56
C ILE A 103 -2.43 -4.30 -0.86
N LEU A 104 -1.58 -3.64 -1.64
CA LEU A 104 -1.25 -3.99 -3.02
C LEU A 104 0.28 -3.99 -3.15
N ILE A 105 0.83 -5.14 -3.57
CA ILE A 105 2.22 -5.26 -3.96
C ILE A 105 2.27 -5.44 -5.47
N GLU A 106 3.07 -4.61 -6.13
CA GLU A 106 3.45 -4.76 -7.53
C GLU A 106 4.98 -4.84 -7.60
N SER A 107 5.50 -5.50 -8.63
CA SER A 107 6.94 -5.73 -8.76
C SER A 107 7.34 -5.62 -10.23
N GLU A 108 8.50 -5.04 -10.47
CA GLU A 108 9.14 -4.95 -11.79
C GLU A 108 10.56 -5.50 -11.65
N ILE A 109 10.91 -6.46 -12.50
CA ILE A 109 12.27 -7.04 -12.53
C ILE A 109 13.02 -6.29 -13.63
N SER A 110 14.09 -5.60 -13.24
CA SER A 110 15.05 -4.99 -14.16
C SER A 110 16.35 -5.78 -14.12
N GLY A 111 16.95 -6.00 -15.28
CA GLY A 111 18.22 -6.71 -15.48
C GLY A 111 19.10 -5.98 -16.48
#